data_AF-A0A2N5RLX6-F1
#
_entry.id   AF-A0A2N5RLX6-F1
#
_cell.length_a   1.000
_cell.length_b   1.000
_cell.length_c   1.000
_cell.angle_alpha   90.00
_cell.angle_beta   90.00
_cell.angle_gamma   90.00
#
_symmetry.space_group_name_H-M   'P 1'
#
loop_
_entity.id
_entity.type
_entity.pdbx_description
1 polymer ?
#
loop_
_entity_poly.entity_id
_entity_poly.type
_entity_poly.pdbx_seq_one_letter_code
_entity_poly.pdbx_strand_id
1 'polypeptide(L)'
;MSIDDIEKRIDEALEKGNYEILLELLEERRKLLETLPKEALNRILIRDKERLEKLEKRKSDLFIELTKTLEAKTSLQKHIWLKGDTIGKG
;
A
#
# COMPACT_ATOMS: atom_id res chain seq x y z
N MET A 1 -13.40 -9.95 18.99
CA MET A 1 -12.34 -10.64 18.22
C MET A 1 -11.08 -10.62 19.06
N SER A 2 -10.33 -11.73 19.12
CA SER A 2 -9.11 -11.76 19.93
C SER A 2 -8.00 -10.94 19.28
N ILE A 3 -6.97 -10.58 20.07
CA ILE A 3 -5.80 -9.90 19.52
C ILE A 3 -5.10 -10.74 18.46
N ASP A 4 -5.01 -12.06 18.67
CA ASP A 4 -4.35 -12.98 17.75
C ASP A 4 -5.10 -13.09 16.41
N ASP A 5 -6.44 -13.06 16.45
CA ASP A 5 -7.28 -13.01 15.24
C ASP A 5 -7.07 -11.71 14.46
N ILE A 6 -6.99 -10.57 15.15
CA ILE A 6 -6.73 -9.26 14.52
C ILE A 6 -5.35 -9.26 13.87
N GLU A 7 -4.33 -9.73 14.58
CA GLU A 7 -2.96 -9.81 14.07
C GLU A 7 -2.85 -10.69 12.81
N LYS A 8 -3.55 -11.83 12.78
CA LYS A 8 -3.61 -12.67 11.58
C LYS A 8 -4.30 -11.97 10.42
N ARG A 9 -5.44 -11.31 10.67
CA ARG A 9 -6.17 -10.56 9.64
C ARG A 9 -5.39 -9.36 9.11
N ILE A 10 -4.57 -8.72 9.95
CA ILE A 10 -3.64 -7.65 9.53
C ILE A 10 -2.66 -8.19 8.50
N ASP A 11 -2.07 -9.36 8.75
CA ASP A 11 -1.15 -9.98 7.80
C ASP A 11 -1.85 -10.36 6.49
N GLU A 12 -3.04 -10.94 6.57
CA GLU A 12 -3.84 -11.27 5.37
C GLU A 12 -4.22 -10.01 4.57
N ALA A 13 -4.56 -8.91 5.25
CA ALA A 13 -4.88 -7.63 4.59
C ALA A 13 -3.66 -7.04 3.89
N LEU A 14 -2.48 -7.13 4.51
CA LEU A 14 -1.21 -6.72 3.90
C LEU A 14 -0.85 -7.54 2.68
N GLU A 15 -0.97 -8.88 2.75
CA GLU A 15 -0.70 -9.77 1.62
C GLU A 15 -1.63 -9.51 0.43
N LYS A 16 -2.90 -9.22 0.71
CA LYS A 16 -3.91 -8.91 -0.32
C LYS A 16 -3.88 -7.46 -0.80
N GLY A 17 -3.07 -6.61 -0.17
CA GLY A 17 -3.05 -5.16 -0.45
C GLY A 17 -4.37 -4.45 -0.12
N ASN A 18 -5.19 -5.01 0.78
CA ASN A 18 -6.44 -4.38 1.20
C ASN A 18 -6.16 -3.41 2.35
N TYR A 19 -5.69 -2.21 2.00
CA TYR A 19 -5.26 -1.20 2.98
C TYR A 19 -6.43 -0.55 3.74
N GLU A 20 -7.64 -0.58 3.20
CA GLU A 20 -8.84 -0.11 3.90
C GLU A 20 -9.16 -1.01 5.09
N ILE A 21 -9.24 -2.33 4.85
CA ILE A 21 -9.44 -3.31 5.92
C ILE A 21 -8.26 -3.29 6.92
N LEU A 22 -7.04 -3.08 6.44
CA LEU A 22 -5.87 -2.93 7.33
C LEU A 22 -6.06 -1.78 8.33
N LEU A 23 -6.53 -0.61 7.87
CA LEU A 23 -6.77 0.55 8.74
C LEU A 23 -7.84 0.27 9.78
N GLU A 24 -8.95 -0.38 9.39
CA GLU A 24 -10.00 -0.79 10.32
C GLU A 24 -9.47 -1.72 11.41
N LEU A 25 -8.69 -2.74 11.02
CA LEU A 25 -8.10 -3.71 11.94
C LEU A 25 -7.08 -3.06 12.90
N LEU A 26 -6.29 -2.09 12.43
CA LEU A 26 -5.35 -1.36 13.28
C LEU A 26 -6.08 -0.54 14.35
N GLU A 27 -7.25 0.01 14.02
CA GLU A 27 -8.06 0.77 14.97
C GLU A 27 -8.77 -0.13 15.98
N GLU A 28 -9.27 -1.29 15.55
CA GLU A 28 -9.75 -2.33 16.47
C GLU A 28 -8.66 -2.82 17.41
N ARG A 29 -7.45 -3.04 16.87
CA ARG A 29 -6.27 -3.43 17.66
C ARG A 29 -5.93 -2.40 18.72
N ARG A 30 -5.94 -1.11 18.37
CA ARG A 30 -5.59 0.01 19.27
C ARG A 30 -6.36 -0.07 20.59
N LYS A 31 -7.66 -0.39 20.52
CA LYS A 31 -8.54 -0.53 21.69
C LYS A 31 -8.14 -1.65 22.66
N LEU A 32 -7.40 -2.65 22.17
CA LEU A 32 -6.97 -3.80 22.96
C LEU A 32 -5.56 -3.64 23.54
N LEU A 33 -4.70 -2.80 22.94
CA LEU A 33 -3.29 -2.67 23.30
C LEU A 33 -3.06 -2.35 24.78
N GLU A 34 -3.88 -1.47 25.38
CA GLU A 34 -3.73 -1.05 26.77
C GLU A 34 -3.94 -2.19 27.79
N THR A 35 -4.63 -3.26 27.37
CA THR A 35 -4.95 -4.41 28.22
C THR A 35 -3.98 -5.57 28.08
N LEU A 36 -3.03 -5.48 27.14
CA LEU A 36 -2.12 -6.56 26.84
C LEU A 36 -0.91 -6.60 27.78
N PRO A 37 -0.40 -7.80 28.11
CA PRO A 37 0.85 -7.93 28.83
C PRO A 37 2.02 -7.41 27.98
N LYS A 38 3.07 -6.94 28.66
CA LYS A 38 4.26 -6.34 28.04
C LYS A 38 4.91 -7.25 26.98
N GLU A 39 4.93 -8.55 27.22
CA GLU A 39 5.50 -9.55 26.31
C GLU A 39 4.71 -9.62 25.01
N ALA A 40 3.38 -9.55 25.06
CA ALA A 40 2.53 -9.53 23.88
C ALA A 40 2.70 -8.23 23.09
N LEU A 41 2.76 -7.09 23.78
CA LEU A 41 3.03 -5.78 23.16
C LEU A 41 4.37 -5.77 22.42
N ASN A 42 5.42 -6.29 23.04
CA ASN A 42 6.74 -6.37 22.39
C ASN A 42 6.71 -7.22 21.12
N ARG A 43 6.01 -8.37 21.14
CA ARG A 43 5.86 -9.21 19.93
C ARG A 43 5.13 -8.46 18.81
N ILE A 44 4.06 -7.75 19.13
CA ILE A 44 3.29 -6.96 18.16
C ILE A 44 4.17 -5.86 17.55
N LEU A 45 4.93 -5.12 18.37
CA LEU A 45 5.79 -4.04 17.89
C LEU A 45 6.92 -4.53 16.97
N ILE A 46 7.53 -5.69 17.28
CA ILE A 46 8.53 -6.32 16.40
C ILE A 46 7.89 -6.66 15.05
N ARG A 47 6.71 -7.26 15.08
CA ARG A 47 5.99 -7.65 13.87
C ARG A 47 5.55 -6.45 13.05
N ASP A 48 5.12 -5.37 13.69
CA ASP A 48 4.76 -4.11 13.04
C ASP A 48 5.94 -3.47 12.31
N LYS A 49 7.16 -3.62 12.84
CA LYS A 49 8.37 -3.18 12.13
C LYS A 49 8.54 -3.94 10.80
N GLU A 50 8.38 -5.26 10.81
CA GLU A 50 8.44 -6.08 9.59
C GLU A 50 7.32 -5.72 8.60
N ARG A 51 6.11 -5.45 9.11
CA ARG A 51 4.97 -5.01 8.28
C ARG A 51 5.25 -3.65 7.62
N LEU A 52 5.87 -2.73 8.35
CA LEU A 52 6.25 -1.42 7.82
C LEU A 52 7.28 -1.54 6.69
N GLU A 53 8.28 -2.42 6.84
CA GLU A 53 9.25 -2.70 5.77
C GLU A 53 8.57 -3.22 4.50
N LYS A 54 7.59 -4.11 4.63
CA LYS A 54 6.79 -4.61 3.49
C LYS A 54 5.99 -3.48 2.82
N LEU A 55 5.38 -2.60 3.62
CA LEU A 55 4.61 -1.46 3.11
C LEU A 55 5.48 -0.45 2.38
N GLU A 56 6.66 -0.11 2.91
CA GLU A 56 7.58 0.83 2.26
C GLU A 56 8.13 0.27 0.94
N LYS A 57 8.41 -1.04 0.87
CA LYS A 57 8.76 -1.69 -0.39
C LYS A 57 7.62 -1.56 -1.41
N ARG A 58 6.39 -1.89 -1.01
CA ARG A 58 5.22 -1.81 -1.92
C ARG A 58 4.94 -0.38 -2.37
N LYS A 59 5.10 0.61 -1.50
CA LYS A 59 5.01 2.03 -1.83
C LYS A 59 6.05 2.43 -2.88
N SER A 60 7.30 1.98 -2.70
CA SER A 60 8.37 2.22 -3.68
C SER A 60 8.04 1.62 -5.05
N ASP A 61 7.54 0.37 -5.07
CA ASP A 61 7.11 -0.29 -6.32
C ASP A 61 5.99 0.48 -7.02
N LEU A 62 4.99 0.97 -6.27
CA LEU A 62 3.90 1.78 -6.80
C LEU A 62 4.39 3.12 -7.40
N PHE A 63 5.39 3.77 -6.79
CA PHE A 63 5.99 4.99 -7.35
C PHE A 63 6.74 4.72 -8.67
N ILE A 64 7.40 3.56 -8.78
CA ILE A 64 8.04 3.13 -10.03
C ILE A 64 6.99 2.90 -11.11
N GLU A 65 5.89 2.20 -10.79
CA GLU A 65 4.77 1.97 -11.70
C GLU A 65 4.10 3.29 -12.16
N LEU A 66 3.91 4.23 -11.23
CA LEU A 66 3.37 5.56 -11.53
C LEU A 66 4.28 6.32 -12.50
N THR A 67 5.59 6.29 -12.28
CA THR A 67 6.56 6.96 -13.15
C THR A 67 6.48 6.43 -14.59
N LYS A 68 6.46 5.10 -14.75
CA LYS A 68 6.29 4.45 -16.06
C LYS A 68 4.96 4.84 -16.73
N THR A 69 3.90 4.95 -15.94
CA THR A 69 2.58 5.36 -16.45
C THR A 69 2.60 6.81 -16.95
N LEU A 70 3.29 7.71 -16.26
CA LEU A 70 3.47 9.11 -16.67
C LEU A 70 4.32 9.24 -17.94
N GLU A 71 5.36 8.43 -18.08
CA GLU A 71 6.18 8.35 -19.30
C GLU A 71 5.36 7.86 -20.50
N ALA A 72 4.53 6.82 -20.29
CA ALA A 72 3.62 6.31 -21.31
C ALA A 72 2.59 7.38 -21.73
N LYS A 73 1.99 8.08 -20.77
CA LYS A 73 1.08 9.22 -21.03
C LYS A 73 1.77 10.30 -21.86
N THR A 74 2.99 10.70 -21.48
CA THR A 74 3.76 11.72 -22.19
C THR A 74 4.05 11.30 -23.64
N SER A 75 4.41 10.03 -23.83
CA SER A 75 4.67 9.45 -25.15
C SER A 75 3.41 9.46 -26.02
N LEU A 76 2.26 9.06 -25.46
CA LEU A 76 0.97 9.12 -26.14
C LEU A 76 0.59 10.56 -26.53
N GLN A 77 0.77 11.53 -25.63
CA GLN A 77 0.51 12.94 -25.91
C GLN A 77 1.38 13.47 -27.06
N LYS A 78 2.69 13.13 -27.08
CA LYS A 78 3.59 13.48 -28.19
C LYS A 78 3.13 12.86 -29.52
N HIS A 79 2.73 11.59 -29.51
CA HIS A 79 2.20 10.91 -30.70
C HIS A 79 0.91 11.53 -31.23
N ILE A 80 -0.03 11.89 -30.34
CA ILE A 80 -1.27 12.58 -30.72
C ILE A 80 -0.96 13.95 -31.34
N TRP A 81 -0.06 14.71 -30.72
CA TRP A 81 0.34 16.03 -31.23
C TRP A 81 0.98 15.95 -32.62
N LEU A 82 1.91 15.02 -32.83
CA LEU A 82 2.53 14.77 -34.14
C LEU A 82 1.52 14.33 -35.21
N LYS A 83 0.52 13.51 -34.85
CA LYS A 83 -0.55 13.11 -35.79
C LYS A 83 -1.52 14.25 -36.10
N GLY A 84 -1.86 15.08 -35.13
CA GLY A 84 -2.70 16.27 -35.32
C GLY A 84 -2.06 17.26 -36.31
N ASP A 85 -0.75 17.47 -36.22
CA ASP A 85 0.00 18.31 -37.16
C ASP A 85 0.05 17.74 -38.58
N THR A 86 -0.02 16.42 -38.75
CA THR A 86 -0.06 15.80 -40.09
C THR A 86 -1.44 15.84 -40.77
N ILE A 87 -2.52 16.04 -40.02
CA ILE A 87 -3.89 16.10 -40.59
C ILE A 87 -4.21 17.52 -41.12
N GLY A 88 -3.52 18.56 -40.66
CA GLY A 88 -3.74 19.96 -41.08
C GLY A 88 -2.86 20.47 -42.24
N LYS A 89 -2.02 19.62 -42.84
CA LYS A 89 -1.09 19.99 -43.94
C LYS A 89 -1.28 19.17 -45.21
N GLY A 90 -2.51 18.73 -45.50
CA GLY A 90 -2.93 18.11 -46.76
C GLY A 90 -3.80 19.07 -47.56
#